data_AF-A0A7S8EDH6-F1
#
_entry.id   AF-A0A7S8EDH6-F1
#
_cell.length_a   1.000
_cell.length_b   1.000
_cell.length_c   1.000
_cell.angle_alpha   90.00
_cell.angle_beta   90.00
_cell.angle_gamma   90.00
#
_symmetry.space_group_name_H-M   'P 1'
#
loop_
_entity.id
_entity.type
_entity.pdbx_description
1 polymer ?
#
loop_
_entity_poly.entity_id
_entity_poly.type
_entity_poly.pdbx_seq_one_letter_code
_entity_poly.pdbx_strand_id
1 'polypeptide(L)'
;MMETYESSLNQPEMLVSLHSDKEVGCVDCHSMSFEQQLHETVAYLQDDYTQPFTRAEYGMETCFQCHEHGSYDQIAWRTTDLGVTDGKTKGHEANPHQSPHYDDLECNTCHRMHRESVLFCSECHAFEFRIPVPVPSDSTDSTDSTDEPADDSVVEDSTETP
;
A
#
# COMPACT_ATOMS: atom_id res chain seq x y z
N MET A 1 -6.86 8.45 19.67
CA MET A 1 -8.26 8.07 19.97
C MET A 1 -8.68 6.93 19.07
N MET A 2 -9.35 5.92 19.62
CA MET A 2 -9.85 4.74 18.89
C MET A 2 -10.72 5.12 17.68
N GLU A 3 -11.42 6.26 17.76
CA GLU A 3 -12.18 6.87 16.65
C GLU A 3 -11.40 6.96 15.34
N THR A 4 -10.09 7.24 15.39
CA THR A 4 -9.26 7.27 14.17
C THR A 4 -9.14 5.89 13.51
N TYR A 5 -9.02 4.82 14.31
CA TYR A 5 -8.94 3.45 13.83
C TYR A 5 -10.29 2.93 13.36
N GLU A 6 -11.38 3.22 14.06
CA GLU A 6 -12.73 2.88 13.61
C GLU A 6 -13.09 3.60 12.30
N SER A 7 -12.74 4.89 12.20
CA SER A 7 -12.99 5.66 10.97
C SER A 7 -12.26 5.10 9.75
N SER A 8 -11.07 4.49 9.95
CA SER A 8 -10.29 3.90 8.86
C SER A 8 -10.96 2.70 8.20
N LEU A 9 -11.95 2.08 8.86
CA LEU A 9 -12.76 0.99 8.28
C LEU A 9 -13.62 1.44 7.10
N ASN A 10 -13.85 2.75 6.96
CA ASN A 10 -14.69 3.33 5.91
C ASN A 10 -13.89 4.24 4.95
N GLN A 11 -12.56 4.15 5.00
CA GLN A 11 -11.64 4.93 4.17
C GLN A 11 -11.12 4.00 3.05
N PRO A 12 -11.60 4.12 1.80
CA PRO A 12 -11.31 3.15 0.74
C PRO A 12 -9.83 3.02 0.37
N GLU A 13 -9.02 4.03 0.70
CA GLU A 13 -7.56 4.04 0.56
C GLU A 13 -6.84 3.18 1.62
N MET A 14 -7.52 2.85 2.73
CA MET A 14 -6.97 2.05 3.81
C MET A 14 -7.18 0.57 3.56
N LEU A 15 -6.13 -0.23 3.74
CA LEU A 15 -6.20 -1.68 3.52
C LEU A 15 -7.23 -2.35 4.45
N VAL A 16 -7.45 -1.81 5.65
CA VAL A 16 -8.47 -2.30 6.56
C VAL A 16 -9.89 -2.13 6.02
N SER A 17 -10.17 -1.07 5.24
CA SER A 17 -11.49 -0.90 4.60
C SER A 17 -11.76 -2.03 3.62
N LEU A 18 -10.76 -2.44 2.85
CA LEU A 18 -10.88 -3.56 1.91
C LEU A 18 -11.14 -4.91 2.62
N HIS A 19 -10.61 -5.08 3.83
CA HIS A 19 -10.88 -6.27 4.65
C HIS A 19 -12.26 -6.19 5.31
N SER A 20 -12.64 -5.00 5.79
CA SER A 20 -13.97 -4.72 6.33
C SER A 20 -15.07 -4.98 5.30
N ASP A 21 -14.85 -4.62 4.03
CA ASP A 21 -15.76 -4.93 2.91
C ASP A 21 -15.93 -6.43 2.63
N LYS A 22 -15.00 -7.25 3.13
CA LYS A 22 -15.06 -8.72 3.10
C LYS A 22 -15.57 -9.31 4.42
N GLU A 23 -16.20 -8.48 5.25
CA GLU A 23 -16.80 -8.87 6.53
C GLU A 23 -15.75 -9.40 7.53
N VAL A 24 -14.47 -9.04 7.37
CA VAL A 24 -13.40 -9.31 8.34
C VAL A 24 -13.50 -8.26 9.45
N GLY A 25 -13.89 -8.68 10.64
CA GLY A 25 -14.10 -7.85 11.81
C GLY A 25 -12.81 -7.58 12.60
N CYS A 26 -12.91 -6.67 13.58
CA CYS A 26 -11.75 -6.24 14.38
C CYS A 26 -11.01 -7.40 15.03
N VAL A 27 -11.75 -8.35 15.59
CA VAL A 27 -11.21 -9.49 16.35
C VAL A 27 -10.67 -10.63 15.48
N ASP A 28 -10.93 -10.59 14.17
CA ASP A 28 -10.39 -11.58 13.24
C ASP A 28 -8.89 -11.36 13.00
N CYS A 29 -8.42 -10.11 13.16
CA CYS A 29 -6.99 -9.79 13.20
C CYS A 29 -6.52 -9.50 14.62
N HIS A 30 -7.27 -8.71 15.40
CA HIS A 30 -7.01 -8.44 16.82
C HIS A 30 -7.51 -9.57 17.72
N SER A 31 -7.07 -10.79 17.42
CA SER A 31 -7.40 -11.93 18.26
C SER A 31 -6.74 -11.72 19.63
N MET A 32 -7.55 -11.80 20.68
CA MET A 32 -7.10 -11.62 22.06
C MET A 32 -7.58 -12.79 22.89
N SER A 33 -6.75 -13.23 23.83
CA SER A 33 -7.20 -14.21 24.82
C SER A 33 -8.30 -13.61 25.69
N PHE A 34 -9.13 -14.45 26.30
CA PHE A 34 -10.15 -13.99 27.24
C PHE A 34 -9.53 -13.19 28.41
N GLU A 35 -8.36 -13.61 28.90
CA GLU A 35 -7.65 -12.90 29.96
C GLU A 35 -7.20 -11.49 29.52
N GLN A 36 -6.74 -11.34 28.28
CA GLN A 36 -6.40 -10.04 27.70
C GLN A 36 -7.62 -9.14 27.59
N GLN A 37 -8.75 -9.67 27.08
CA GLN A 37 -10.00 -8.91 26.97
C GLN A 37 -10.51 -8.42 28.35
N LEU A 38 -10.36 -9.25 29.39
CA LEU A 38 -10.67 -8.85 30.76
C LEU A 38 -9.76 -7.73 31.27
N HIS A 39 -8.45 -7.86 31.06
CA HIS A 39 -7.50 -6.81 31.46
C HIS A 39 -7.77 -5.48 30.75
N GLU A 40 -8.06 -5.50 29.45
CA GLU A 40 -8.42 -4.30 28.69
C GLU A 40 -9.72 -3.67 29.18
N THR A 41 -10.73 -4.48 29.52
CA THR A 41 -11.99 -3.99 30.10
C THR A 41 -11.76 -3.28 31.44
N VAL A 42 -10.93 -3.86 32.30
CA VAL A 42 -10.57 -3.24 33.59
C VAL A 42 -9.80 -1.94 33.37
N ALA A 43 -8.82 -1.93 32.48
CA ALA A 43 -8.04 -0.74 32.12
C ALA A 43 -8.95 0.39 31.58
N TYR A 44 -9.91 0.06 30.72
CA TYR A 44 -10.91 1.02 30.21
C TYR A 44 -11.75 1.63 31.34
N LEU A 45 -12.27 0.81 32.25
CA LEU A 45 -13.09 1.29 33.39
C LEU A 45 -12.30 2.14 34.38
N GLN A 46 -10.98 1.95 34.46
CA GLN A 46 -10.07 2.68 35.34
C GLN A 46 -9.43 3.90 34.68
N ASP A 47 -9.68 4.13 33.38
CA ASP A 47 -9.01 5.15 32.57
C ASP A 47 -7.47 4.97 32.52
N ASP A 48 -7.00 3.72 32.64
CA ASP A 48 -5.58 3.35 32.72
C ASP A 48 -5.11 2.72 31.39
N TYR A 49 -5.18 3.49 30.30
CA TYR A 49 -4.73 3.07 28.98
C TYR A 49 -3.74 4.06 28.37
N THR A 50 -2.74 3.53 27.67
CA THR A 50 -1.71 4.35 27.02
C THR A 50 -2.23 4.90 25.70
N GLN A 51 -2.18 6.21 25.52
CA GLN A 51 -2.47 6.89 24.25
C GLN A 51 -1.21 7.59 23.71
N PRO A 52 -0.89 7.44 22.42
CA PRO A 52 -1.56 6.59 21.43
C PRO A 52 -1.37 5.10 21.73
N PHE A 53 -2.32 4.27 21.29
CA PHE A 53 -2.21 2.82 21.44
C PHE A 53 -0.94 2.31 20.77
N THR A 54 -0.25 1.38 21.43
CA THR A 54 0.88 0.67 20.83
C THR A 54 0.41 -0.05 19.58
N ARG A 55 1.23 -0.02 18.52
CA ARG A 55 0.94 -0.75 17.29
C ARG A 55 0.84 -2.24 17.62
N ALA A 56 -0.26 -2.87 17.23
CA ALA A 56 -0.38 -4.32 17.32
C ALA A 56 0.64 -4.98 16.39
N GLU A 57 1.35 -5.97 16.91
CA GLU A 57 2.29 -6.80 16.16
C GLU A 57 1.63 -8.15 15.90
N TYR A 58 1.64 -8.56 14.63
CA TYR A 58 1.11 -9.84 14.19
C TYR A 58 2.20 -10.55 13.41
N GLY A 59 2.37 -11.84 13.65
CA GLY A 59 3.16 -12.69 12.79
C GLY A 59 2.44 -12.91 11.45
N MET A 60 3.21 -13.36 10.46
CA MET A 60 2.72 -13.56 9.09
C MET A 60 1.61 -14.60 8.99
N GLU A 61 1.55 -15.53 9.93
CA GLU A 61 0.50 -16.52 10.03
C GLU A 61 -0.91 -15.89 10.03
N THR A 62 -1.09 -14.71 10.63
CA THR A 62 -2.38 -14.00 10.64
C THR A 62 -2.82 -13.65 9.21
N CYS A 63 -1.90 -13.17 8.38
CA CYS A 63 -2.19 -12.86 6.97
C CYS A 63 -2.52 -14.15 6.18
N PHE A 64 -1.75 -15.21 6.43
CA PHE A 64 -1.90 -16.49 5.74
C PHE A 64 -3.16 -17.28 6.12
N GLN A 65 -3.89 -16.91 7.18
CA GLN A 65 -5.18 -17.54 7.53
C GLN A 65 -6.21 -17.41 6.39
N CYS A 66 -6.16 -16.31 5.63
CA CYS A 66 -7.09 -16.06 4.52
C CYS A 66 -6.37 -15.89 3.18
N HIS A 67 -5.15 -15.37 3.16
CA HIS A 67 -4.34 -15.30 1.95
C HIS A 67 -3.70 -16.67 1.71
N GLU A 68 -4.37 -17.50 0.91
CA GLU A 68 -4.10 -18.92 0.58
C GLU A 68 -2.77 -19.15 -0.19
N HIS A 69 -1.72 -18.41 0.13
CA HIS A 69 -0.43 -18.41 -0.57
C HIS A 69 0.65 -18.77 0.44
N GLY A 70 0.56 -19.98 1.01
CA GLY A 70 1.33 -20.44 2.16
C GLY A 70 2.87 -20.43 2.05
N SER A 71 3.44 -19.72 1.08
CA SER A 71 4.82 -19.25 1.03
C SER A 71 4.96 -17.97 0.20
N TYR A 72 6.04 -17.21 0.45
CA TYR A 72 6.42 -16.04 -0.35
C TYR A 72 6.56 -16.36 -1.84
N ASP A 73 7.07 -17.55 -2.21
CA ASP A 73 7.18 -17.98 -3.61
C ASP A 73 5.83 -18.01 -4.34
N GLN A 74 4.75 -18.43 -3.65
CA GLN A 74 3.42 -18.46 -4.25
C GLN A 74 2.88 -17.06 -4.48
N ILE A 75 3.14 -16.13 -3.56
CA ILE A 75 2.77 -14.71 -3.70
C ILE A 75 3.55 -14.09 -4.86
N ALA A 76 4.87 -14.31 -4.90
CA ALA A 76 5.74 -13.86 -5.98
C ALA A 76 5.22 -14.33 -7.35
N TRP A 77 4.93 -15.62 -7.47
CA TRP A 77 4.41 -16.18 -8.72
C TRP A 77 3.08 -15.56 -9.16
N ARG A 78 2.14 -15.33 -8.23
CA ARG A 78 0.84 -14.71 -8.58
C ARG A 78 0.92 -13.23 -8.95
N THR A 79 2.04 -12.59 -8.62
CA THR A 79 2.24 -11.15 -8.81
C THR A 79 3.22 -10.82 -9.93
N THR A 80 3.60 -11.81 -10.75
CA THR A 80 4.40 -11.59 -11.96
C THR A 80 3.73 -10.64 -12.94
N ASP A 81 2.40 -10.63 -12.98
CA ASP A 81 1.62 -9.88 -13.96
C ASP A 81 1.33 -8.44 -13.51
N LEU A 82 1.82 -8.00 -12.34
CA LEU A 82 1.70 -6.61 -11.89
C LEU A 82 2.36 -5.62 -12.86
N GLY A 83 3.28 -6.11 -13.70
CA GLY A 83 3.93 -5.33 -14.74
C GLY A 83 4.72 -4.16 -14.16
N VAL A 84 5.40 -4.39 -13.03
CA VAL A 84 6.17 -3.36 -12.34
C VAL A 84 7.51 -3.19 -13.04
N THR A 85 7.87 -1.95 -13.35
CA THR A 85 9.21 -1.60 -13.85
C THR A 85 9.91 -0.65 -12.90
N ASP A 86 11.22 -0.77 -12.75
CA ASP A 86 12.01 0.14 -11.92
C ASP A 86 12.86 1.11 -12.75
N GLY A 87 12.51 2.39 -12.68
CA GLY A 87 13.22 3.47 -13.39
C GLY A 87 14.70 3.59 -13.00
N LYS A 88 15.06 3.19 -11.77
CA LYS A 88 16.47 3.24 -11.31
C LYS A 88 17.32 2.08 -11.83
N THR A 89 16.69 1.04 -12.37
CA THR A 89 17.35 -0.09 -13.03
C THR A 89 17.07 -0.12 -14.54
N LYS A 90 16.89 1.06 -15.16
CA LYS A 90 16.64 1.20 -16.61
C LYS A 90 15.35 0.51 -17.08
N GLY A 91 14.34 0.47 -16.23
CA GLY A 91 13.03 -0.09 -16.56
C GLY A 91 12.99 -1.61 -16.54
N HIS A 92 13.90 -2.28 -15.82
CA HIS A 92 13.81 -3.72 -15.63
C HIS A 92 12.52 -4.09 -14.90
N GLU A 93 11.98 -5.26 -15.23
CA GLU A 93 10.83 -5.83 -14.53
C GLU A 93 11.19 -6.10 -13.06
N ALA A 94 10.25 -5.80 -12.18
CA ALA A 94 10.37 -5.97 -10.75
C ALA A 94 9.13 -6.68 -10.20
N ASN A 95 9.30 -7.30 -9.04
CA ASN A 95 8.19 -7.83 -8.26
C ASN A 95 8.43 -7.54 -6.77
N PRO A 96 7.55 -6.77 -6.09
CA PRO A 96 7.73 -6.42 -4.68
C PRO A 96 7.71 -7.63 -3.75
N HIS A 97 7.18 -8.77 -4.18
CA HIS A 97 7.16 -10.03 -3.43
C HIS A 97 8.32 -10.97 -3.81
N GLN A 98 9.20 -10.55 -4.71
CA GLN A 98 10.39 -11.29 -5.12
C GLN A 98 11.61 -10.37 -5.13
N SER A 99 11.95 -9.87 -3.94
CA SER A 99 13.06 -8.93 -3.77
C SER A 99 14.41 -9.64 -3.92
N PRO A 100 15.39 -9.06 -4.62
CA PRO A 100 16.76 -9.57 -4.65
C PRO A 100 17.56 -9.20 -3.38
N HIS A 101 17.02 -8.33 -2.51
CA HIS A 101 17.70 -7.84 -1.31
C HIS A 101 17.26 -8.52 -0.02
N TYR A 102 16.01 -8.98 0.01
CA TYR A 102 15.37 -9.46 1.22
C TYR A 102 14.55 -10.69 0.90
N ASP A 103 14.79 -11.74 1.69
CA ASP A 103 13.91 -12.90 1.74
C ASP A 103 12.86 -12.67 2.83
N ASP A 104 11.62 -13.10 2.58
CA ASP A 104 10.54 -13.19 3.56
C ASP A 104 10.28 -11.91 4.40
N LEU A 105 10.21 -10.73 3.77
CA LEU A 105 9.84 -9.48 4.46
C LEU A 105 8.42 -9.56 5.03
N GLU A 106 8.26 -9.17 6.31
CA GLU A 106 6.95 -9.11 6.97
C GLU A 106 5.95 -8.28 6.14
N CYS A 107 4.80 -8.86 5.79
CA CYS A 107 3.71 -8.25 5.03
C CYS A 107 3.36 -6.84 5.52
N ASN A 108 3.34 -6.64 6.85
CA ASN A 108 2.98 -5.39 7.51
C ASN A 108 4.03 -4.26 7.37
N THR A 109 5.19 -4.57 6.79
CA THR A 109 6.22 -3.59 6.38
C THR A 109 5.66 -2.67 5.29
N CYS A 110 4.98 -3.28 4.30
CA CYS A 110 4.37 -2.60 3.17
C CYS A 110 2.85 -2.44 3.36
N HIS A 111 2.16 -3.52 3.69
CA HIS A 111 0.71 -3.59 3.82
C HIS A 111 0.24 -3.10 5.20
N ARG A 112 -0.12 -1.82 5.32
CA ARG A 112 -0.55 -1.20 6.57
C ARG A 112 -2.09 -1.16 6.62
N MET A 113 -2.66 -1.68 7.70
CA MET A 113 -4.12 -1.82 7.84
C MET A 113 -4.83 -0.48 8.04
N HIS A 114 -4.53 0.20 9.15
CA HIS A 114 -5.21 1.44 9.58
C HIS A 114 -4.49 2.73 9.16
N ARG A 115 -3.56 2.62 8.21
CA ARG A 115 -2.80 3.74 7.63
C ARG A 115 -2.53 3.40 6.18
N GLU A 116 -2.20 4.41 5.38
CA GLU A 116 -1.80 4.21 3.99
C GLU A 116 -0.67 3.18 3.90
N SER A 117 -0.86 2.18 3.03
CA SER A 117 0.17 1.18 2.75
C SER A 117 1.36 1.83 2.06
N VAL A 118 2.56 1.28 2.17
CA VAL A 118 3.73 1.84 1.50
C VAL A 118 4.41 0.77 0.68
N LEU A 119 5.14 1.19 -0.35
CA LEU A 119 6.10 0.32 -1.01
C LEU A 119 7.47 0.60 -0.40
N PHE A 120 7.89 -0.20 0.57
CA PHE A 120 9.16 -0.03 1.28
C PHE A 120 10.35 0.13 0.33
N CYS A 121 10.36 -0.66 -0.75
CA CYS A 121 11.40 -0.64 -1.75
C CYS A 121 11.51 0.73 -2.48
N SER A 122 10.45 1.54 -2.51
CA SER A 122 10.45 2.88 -3.12
C SER A 122 11.28 3.91 -2.35
N GLU A 123 11.76 3.60 -1.14
CA GLU A 123 12.79 4.42 -0.49
C GLU A 123 14.05 4.51 -1.36
N CYS A 124 14.36 3.42 -2.06
CA CYS A 124 15.55 3.30 -2.90
C CYS A 124 15.25 3.15 -4.38
N HIS A 125 14.08 2.69 -4.80
CA HIS A 125 13.69 2.43 -6.19
C HIS A 125 12.58 3.37 -6.68
N ALA A 126 12.35 3.42 -7.99
CA ALA A 126 11.25 4.20 -8.57
C ALA A 126 10.37 3.27 -9.41
N PHE A 127 9.37 2.66 -8.77
CA PHE A 127 8.52 1.67 -9.40
C PHE A 127 7.34 2.30 -10.12
N GLU A 128 7.08 1.80 -11.32
CA GLU A 128 5.90 2.12 -12.12
C GLU A 128 5.05 0.87 -12.26
N PHE A 129 3.78 0.93 -11.86
CA PHE A 129 2.84 -0.18 -11.92
C PHE A 129 1.94 -0.05 -13.16
N ARG A 130 1.91 -1.08 -14.02
CA ARG A 130 0.98 -1.10 -15.17
C ARG A 130 -0.48 -1.36 -14.77
N ILE A 131 -0.70 -2.05 -13.65
CA ILE A 131 -2.03 -2.31 -13.10
C ILE A 131 -2.23 -1.39 -11.89
N PRO A 132 -3.40 -0.72 -11.74
CA PRO A 132 -3.70 0.05 -10.54
C PRO A 132 -3.63 -0.85 -9.31
N VAL A 133 -2.65 -0.58 -8.46
CA VAL A 133 -2.56 -1.13 -7.11
C VAL A 133 -3.09 -0.06 -6.15
N PRO A 134 -3.80 -0.41 -5.07
CA PRO A 134 -4.09 0.53 -4.00
C PRO A 134 -2.76 0.91 -3.34
N VAL A 135 -2.11 1.95 -3.86
CA VAL A 135 -0.93 2.60 -3.31
C VAL A 135 -1.30 4.02 -2.92
N PRO A 136 -0.54 4.63 -1.99
CA PRO A 136 -0.77 5.99 -1.57
C PRO A 136 -1.00 6.98 -2.70
N SER A 137 -1.91 7.92 -2.49
CA SER A 137 -2.22 8.98 -3.45
C SER A 137 -1.02 9.87 -3.81
N ASP A 138 0.04 9.84 -3.00
CA ASP A 138 1.26 10.62 -3.22
C ASP A 138 2.28 9.93 -4.15
N SER A 139 1.97 8.72 -4.67
CA SER A 139 2.86 8.00 -5.60
C SER A 139 2.61 8.31 -7.07
N THR A 140 1.53 9.01 -7.41
CA THR A 140 1.31 9.53 -8.76
C THR A 140 1.91 10.93 -8.90
N ASP A 141 3.23 11.00 -9.09
CA ASP A 141 3.75 12.07 -9.96
C ASP A 141 3.35 11.68 -11.38
N SER A 142 2.08 11.94 -11.68
CA SER A 142 1.54 11.86 -13.03
C SER A 142 2.42 12.75 -13.89
N THR A 143 3.15 12.15 -14.83
CA THR A 143 3.60 12.87 -16.00
C THR A 143 2.36 13.50 -16.64
N ASP A 144 2.20 14.79 -16.38
CA ASP A 144 1.32 15.72 -17.08
C ASP A 144 1.75 15.74 -18.54
N SER A 145 1.31 14.72 -19.30
CA SER A 145 1.25 14.80 -20.75
C SER A 145 -0.13 15.33 -21.12
N THR A 146 -0.34 16.63 -20.88
CA THR A 146 -1.23 17.37 -21.75
C THR A 146 -0.54 17.49 -23.10
N ASP A 147 -1.07 16.73 -24.05
CA ASP A 147 -0.88 16.82 -25.48
C ASP A 147 -1.19 18.26 -25.93
N GLU A 148 -0.17 19.13 -26.01
CA GLU A 148 -0.26 20.38 -26.76
C GLU A 148 -0.02 20.04 -28.25
N PRO A 149 -0.98 20.33 -29.15
CA PRO A 149 -0.72 20.17 -30.57
C PRO A 149 0.29 21.24 -30.99
N ALA A 150 1.31 20.83 -31.74
CA ALA A 150 2.26 21.73 -32.38
C ALA A 150 1.50 22.75 -33.24
N ASP A 151 1.59 24.02 -32.85
CA ASP A 151 1.16 25.16 -33.65
C ASP A 151 2.12 25.30 -34.84
N ASP A 152 1.71 24.74 -35.99
CA ASP A 152 2.32 24.99 -37.28
C ASP A 152 1.75 26.32 -37.82
N SER A 153 2.33 27.43 -37.38
CA SER A 153 2.16 28.72 -38.05
C SER A 153 3.40 29.04 -38.88
N VAL A 154 3.26 28.71 -40.16
CA VAL A 154 4.06 29.20 -41.28
C VAL A 154 4.15 30.72 -41.23
N VAL A 155 5.37 31.26 -41.16
CA VAL A 155 5.67 32.64 -41.50
C VAL A 155 6.71 32.63 -42.61
N GLU A 156 6.25 32.63 -43.86
CA GLU A 156 7.10 32.96 -45.00
C GLU A 156 7.12 34.48 -45.18
N ASP A 157 8.31 35.04 -45.03
CA ASP A 157 8.68 36.42 -45.27
C ASP A 157 8.49 36.78 -46.75
N SER A 158 7.76 37.87 -47.03
CA SER A 158 7.60 38.43 -48.36
C SER A 158 7.65 39.95 -48.28
N THR A 159 8.81 40.53 -48.58
CA THR A 159 8.89 41.92 -49.04
C THR A 159 9.87 42.08 -50.21
N GLU A 160 9.28 41.97 -51.39
CA GLU A 160 9.40 42.81 -52.59
C GLU A 160 10.71 43.59 -52.89
N THR A 161 11.30 43.17 -54.02
CA THR A 161 12.23 43.87 -54.91
C THR A 161 11.58 45.05 -55.64
N PRO A 162 12.34 46.07 -56.08
CA PRO A 162 12.05 46.82 -57.31
C PRO A 162 12.87 46.33 -58.51
#